data_AF-A0A1Y4LP68-F1
#
_entry.id   AF-A0A1Y4LP68-F1
#
_cell.length_a   1.000
_cell.length_b   1.000
_cell.length_c   1.000
_cell.angle_alpha   90.00
_cell.angle_beta   90.00
_cell.angle_gamma   90.00
#
_symmetry.space_group_name_H-M   'P 1'
#
loop_
_entity.id
_entity.type
_entity.pdbx_description
1 polymer ?
#
loop_
_entity_poly.entity_id
_entity_poly.type
_entity_poly.pdbx_seq_one_letter_code
_entity_poly.pdbx_strand_id
1 'polypeptide(L)'
;MPRGDYPVEHARRTIPRAHRLAGTCEVRDLDKPNYYGVLPANVRYDKRLRPAARLLYCEITALAGKTGCCTAGNSYFAALYDVSKKTVESWLHQLSDAKYIEVEVIRDEAGAVKERRIWIAERPSDPPLEKEDTSPKNIGELPSKSRSVYRKNNLNNNTPIVPQGDAPAQKDDLPFTADQLAKAYSTFCPHLTRLLKLTANRRRAAKRLAQSGLDLQTICAAFQRADASAFLAGQGERGWKADFDWMIREDNLLKVLEGKYDNAQTEPTGRVLIDED
;
A
#
# COMPACT_ATOMS: atom_id res chain seq x y z
N MET A 1 -40.77 -41.29 -55.72
CA MET A 1 -40.92 -41.88 -54.37
C MET A 1 -40.67 -40.79 -53.33
N PRO A 2 -41.40 -40.78 -52.22
CA PRO A 2 -41.86 -39.56 -51.55
C PRO A 2 -41.17 -39.25 -50.21
N ARG A 3 -41.33 -37.98 -49.82
CA ARG A 3 -41.56 -37.41 -48.47
C ARG A 3 -40.75 -37.93 -47.28
N GLY A 4 -40.05 -36.97 -46.67
CA GLY A 4 -39.63 -37.01 -45.28
C GLY A 4 -39.63 -35.60 -44.70
N ASP A 5 -40.80 -34.95 -44.71
CA ASP A 5 -41.08 -33.76 -43.91
C ASP A 5 -40.85 -34.08 -42.43
N TYR A 6 -39.82 -33.49 -41.83
CA TYR A 6 -39.67 -33.47 -40.38
C TYR A 6 -40.05 -32.08 -39.85
N PRO A 7 -41.03 -31.99 -38.93
CA PRO A 7 -41.58 -30.72 -38.47
C PRO A 7 -40.62 -30.03 -37.49
N VAL A 8 -40.30 -28.76 -37.77
CA VAL A 8 -39.68 -27.85 -36.80
C VAL A 8 -40.73 -27.42 -35.78
N GLU A 9 -40.78 -28.16 -34.68
CA GLU A 9 -41.65 -27.92 -33.54
C GLU A 9 -41.40 -26.52 -32.97
N HIS A 10 -42.39 -25.65 -33.10
CA HIS A 10 -42.39 -24.32 -32.54
C HIS A 10 -42.52 -24.42 -31.02
N ALA A 11 -41.39 -24.45 -30.32
CA ALA A 11 -41.35 -24.24 -28.89
C ALA A 11 -41.85 -22.82 -28.58
N ARG A 12 -43.16 -22.71 -28.31
CA ARG A 12 -43.78 -21.54 -27.69
C ARG A 12 -43.17 -21.37 -26.30
N ARG A 13 -42.03 -20.68 -26.23
CA ARG A 13 -41.58 -20.07 -24.97
C ARG A 13 -42.56 -18.94 -24.67
N THR A 14 -43.58 -19.27 -23.89
CA THR A 14 -44.33 -18.31 -23.08
C THR A 14 -43.34 -17.40 -22.38
N ILE A 15 -43.21 -16.17 -22.89
CA ILE A 15 -42.47 -15.10 -22.24
C ILE A 15 -43.23 -14.81 -20.93
N PRO A 16 -42.63 -15.01 -19.75
CA PRO A 16 -43.28 -14.62 -18.52
C PRO A 16 -43.53 -13.11 -18.55
N ARG A 17 -44.79 -12.78 -18.29
CA ARG A 17 -45.40 -11.46 -18.20
C ARG A 17 -44.47 -10.48 -17.48
N ALA A 18 -44.20 -9.35 -18.14
CA ALA A 18 -43.43 -8.24 -17.61
C ALA A 18 -43.90 -7.87 -16.20
N HIS A 19 -43.12 -8.26 -15.19
CA HIS A 19 -43.21 -7.67 -13.88
C HIS A 19 -42.66 -6.25 -13.98
N ARG A 20 -43.60 -5.32 -14.20
CA ARG A 20 -43.62 -3.92 -13.77
C ARG A 20 -42.30 -3.50 -13.10
N LEU A 21 -41.47 -2.80 -13.86
CA LEU A 21 -40.29 -2.08 -13.37
C LEU A 21 -40.74 -1.09 -12.30
N ALA A 22 -40.69 -1.51 -11.04
CA ALA A 22 -40.83 -0.64 -9.90
C ALA A 22 -39.50 0.07 -9.69
N GLY A 23 -39.47 1.36 -10.02
CA GLY A 23 -38.52 2.34 -9.51
C GLY A 23 -37.06 1.97 -9.64
N THR A 24 -36.45 2.30 -10.78
CA THR A 24 -35.03 2.63 -10.80
C THR A 24 -34.84 3.75 -9.79
N CYS A 25 -34.35 3.40 -8.60
CA CYS A 25 -33.85 4.35 -7.64
C CYS A 25 -32.68 5.02 -8.34
N GLU A 26 -32.90 6.21 -8.89
CA GLU A 26 -31.84 7.08 -9.38
C GLU A 26 -30.76 7.08 -8.31
N VAL A 27 -29.57 6.61 -8.69
CA VAL A 27 -28.38 6.68 -7.87
C VAL A 27 -28.06 8.17 -7.78
N ARG A 28 -28.73 8.87 -6.84
CA ARG A 28 -28.28 10.18 -6.39
C ARG A 28 -26.81 10.02 -6.11
N ASP A 29 -25.98 10.87 -6.72
CA ASP A 29 -24.56 10.98 -6.41
C ASP A 29 -24.44 10.93 -4.89
N LEU A 30 -24.05 9.75 -4.40
CA LEU A 30 -23.82 9.57 -2.98
C LEU A 30 -22.72 10.58 -2.72
N ASP A 31 -23.04 11.62 -1.95
CA ASP A 31 -22.04 12.52 -1.42
C ASP A 31 -20.96 11.59 -0.84
N LYS A 32 -19.84 11.50 -1.56
CA LYS A 32 -18.62 10.82 -1.15
C LYS A 32 -17.75 11.95 -0.64
N PRO A 33 -18.09 12.58 0.49
CA PRO A 33 -17.28 13.65 0.96
C PRO A 33 -15.89 13.07 1.23
N ASN A 34 -14.86 13.74 0.72
CA ASN A 34 -13.47 13.32 0.88
C ASN A 34 -12.99 13.62 2.31
N TYR A 35 -13.70 13.11 3.33
CA TYR A 35 -13.35 13.22 4.74
C TYR A 35 -12.68 11.93 5.18
N TYR A 36 -11.62 12.06 5.97
CA TYR A 36 -10.99 10.91 6.60
C TYR A 36 -11.84 10.46 7.79
N GLY A 37 -12.16 9.17 7.86
CA GLY A 37 -12.72 8.58 9.06
C GLY A 37 -11.62 8.29 10.08
N VAL A 38 -11.91 8.52 11.37
CA VAL A 38 -10.99 8.18 12.46
C VAL A 38 -11.45 6.89 13.12
N LEU A 39 -10.59 5.88 13.11
CA LEU A 39 -10.83 4.62 13.82
C LEU A 39 -9.97 4.56 15.09
N PRO A 40 -10.52 4.91 16.27
CA PRO A 40 -9.77 4.93 17.51
C PRO A 40 -9.42 3.49 17.97
N ALA A 41 -8.33 3.36 18.75
CA ALA A 41 -7.76 2.06 19.12
C ALA A 41 -8.74 1.15 19.86
N ASN A 42 -9.54 1.72 20.75
CA ASN A 42 -10.58 1.02 21.50
C ASN A 42 -11.66 0.39 20.60
N VAL A 43 -12.08 1.05 19.52
CA VAL A 43 -13.01 0.48 18.53
C VAL A 43 -12.28 -0.51 17.62
N ARG A 44 -11.03 -0.20 17.23
CA ARG A 44 -10.20 -1.03 16.35
C ARG A 44 -9.99 -2.44 16.92
N TYR A 45 -9.69 -2.52 18.22
CA TYR A 45 -9.33 -3.76 18.90
C TYR A 45 -10.48 -4.41 19.67
N ASP A 46 -11.68 -3.82 19.72
CA ASP A 46 -12.83 -4.45 20.37
C ASP A 46 -13.29 -5.70 19.61
N LYS A 47 -13.03 -6.87 20.21
CA LYS A 47 -13.38 -8.19 19.68
C LYS A 47 -14.89 -8.43 19.65
N ARG A 48 -15.70 -7.69 20.42
CA ARG A 48 -17.17 -7.80 20.46
C ARG A 48 -17.80 -7.27 19.18
N LEU A 49 -17.13 -6.33 18.49
CA LEU A 49 -17.61 -5.74 17.24
C LEU A 49 -17.16 -6.55 16.03
N ARG A 50 -18.08 -6.75 15.07
CA ARG A 50 -17.73 -7.24 13.73
C ARG A 50 -16.77 -6.27 13.04
N PRO A 51 -15.79 -6.75 12.23
CA PRO A 51 -14.87 -5.87 11.50
C PRO A 51 -15.58 -4.81 10.64
N ALA A 52 -16.67 -5.18 9.97
CA ALA A 52 -17.47 -4.25 9.18
C ALA A 52 -18.19 -3.18 10.03
N ALA A 53 -18.60 -3.52 11.26
CA ALA A 53 -19.17 -2.53 12.19
C ALA A 53 -18.11 -1.51 12.64
N ARG A 54 -16.84 -1.93 12.81
CA ARG A 54 -15.72 -1.01 13.09
C ARG A 54 -15.48 -0.05 11.93
N LEU A 55 -15.61 -0.53 10.69
CA LEU A 55 -15.52 0.34 9.49
C LEU A 55 -16.72 1.31 9.42
N LEU A 56 -17.93 0.84 9.73
CA LEU A 56 -19.11 1.71 9.77
C LEU A 56 -18.93 2.87 10.76
N TYR A 57 -18.32 2.61 11.92
CA TYR A 57 -17.97 3.67 12.88
C TYR A 57 -17.06 4.75 12.27
N CYS A 58 -16.10 4.34 11.43
CA CYS A 58 -15.19 5.22 10.72
C CYS A 58 -15.97 6.17 9.78
N GLU A 59 -16.96 5.66 9.06
CA GLU A 59 -17.81 6.45 8.18
C GLU A 59 -18.74 7.40 8.95
N ILE A 60 -19.34 6.93 10.04
CA ILE A 60 -20.13 7.78 10.93
C ILE A 60 -19.29 8.96 11.43
N THR A 61 -18.02 8.69 11.75
CA THR A 61 -17.07 9.73 12.20
C THR A 61 -16.74 10.72 11.09
N ALA A 62 -16.50 10.24 9.87
CA ALA A 62 -16.25 11.08 8.71
C ALA A 62 -17.45 12.00 8.40
N LEU A 63 -18.68 11.48 8.50
CA LEU A 63 -19.90 12.23 8.24
C LEU A 63 -20.23 13.22 9.37
N ALA A 64 -20.02 12.83 10.62
CA ALA A 64 -20.25 13.70 11.77
C ALA A 64 -19.27 14.89 11.82
N GLY A 65 -18.08 14.79 11.22
CA GLY A 65 -17.10 15.88 11.19
C GLY A 65 -17.60 17.18 10.53
N LYS A 66 -18.59 17.10 9.63
CA LYS A 66 -19.15 18.27 8.92
C LYS A 66 -20.27 18.98 9.71
N THR A 67 -21.12 18.22 10.38
CA THR A 67 -22.40 18.68 10.95
C THR A 67 -22.49 18.50 12.47
N GLY A 68 -21.47 17.91 13.10
CA GLY A 68 -21.46 17.53 14.52
C GLY A 68 -22.25 16.25 14.84
N CYS A 69 -23.08 15.77 13.91
CA CYS A 69 -23.81 14.51 14.01
C CYS A 69 -24.01 13.88 12.63
N CYS A 70 -24.14 12.56 12.57
CA CYS A 70 -24.41 11.84 11.33
C CYS A 70 -25.93 11.70 11.11
N THR A 71 -26.43 12.22 10.00
CA THR A 71 -27.85 12.15 9.58
C THR A 71 -28.11 11.11 8.49
N ALA A 72 -27.08 10.35 8.09
CA ALA A 72 -27.20 9.35 7.04
C ALA A 72 -28.12 8.19 7.45
N GLY A 73 -29.03 7.81 6.55
CA GLY A 73 -29.96 6.71 6.75
C GLY A 73 -29.36 5.33 6.44
N ASN A 74 -30.04 4.26 6.88
CA ASN A 74 -29.59 2.89 6.64
C ASN A 74 -29.48 2.54 5.14
N SER A 75 -30.27 3.20 4.28
CA SER A 75 -30.18 3.05 2.82
C SER A 75 -28.84 3.55 2.25
N TYR A 76 -28.28 4.62 2.82
CA TYR A 76 -26.99 5.17 2.40
C TYR A 76 -25.88 4.15 2.65
N PHE A 77 -25.76 3.66 3.88
CA PHE A 77 -24.75 2.66 4.24
C PHE A 77 -24.96 1.31 3.56
N ALA A 78 -26.23 0.91 3.36
CA ALA A 78 -26.56 -0.31 2.63
C ALA A 78 -26.01 -0.27 1.19
N ALA A 79 -26.19 0.86 0.51
CA ALA A 79 -25.61 1.06 -0.82
C ALA A 79 -24.08 1.19 -0.80
N LEU A 80 -23.51 1.86 0.21
CA LEU A 80 -22.05 2.04 0.34
C LEU A 80 -21.31 0.71 0.52
N TYR A 81 -21.84 -0.19 1.34
CA TYR A 81 -21.22 -1.48 1.65
C TYR A 81 -21.75 -2.65 0.84
N ASP A 82 -22.71 -2.41 -0.07
CA ASP A 82 -23.44 -3.46 -0.80
C ASP A 82 -24.03 -4.54 0.13
N VAL A 83 -24.75 -4.09 1.15
CA VAL A 83 -25.38 -4.97 2.16
C VAL A 83 -26.85 -4.62 2.37
N SER A 84 -27.60 -5.54 2.98
CA SER A 84 -28.99 -5.29 3.34
C SER A 84 -29.12 -4.20 4.43
N LYS A 85 -30.22 -3.46 4.44
CA LYS A 85 -30.53 -2.47 5.50
C LYS A 85 -30.53 -3.10 6.90
N LYS A 86 -30.97 -4.37 7.01
CA LYS A 86 -30.96 -5.14 8.27
C LYS A 86 -29.54 -5.41 8.78
N THR A 87 -28.59 -5.61 7.87
CA THR A 87 -27.18 -5.82 8.23
C THR A 87 -26.57 -4.56 8.83
N VAL A 88 -26.82 -3.40 8.21
CA VAL A 88 -26.37 -2.10 8.73
C VAL A 88 -27.01 -1.83 10.09
N GLU A 89 -28.31 -2.07 10.23
CA GLU A 89 -29.03 -1.94 11.50
C GLU A 89 -28.40 -2.81 12.59
N SER A 90 -28.07 -4.07 12.29
CA SER A 90 -27.36 -4.95 13.21
C SER A 90 -25.98 -4.40 13.62
N TRP A 91 -25.23 -3.79 12.71
CA TRP A 91 -23.93 -3.17 13.04
C TRP A 91 -24.10 -1.93 13.92
N LEU A 92 -25.14 -1.13 13.69
CA LEU A 92 -25.46 0.04 14.53
C LEU A 92 -25.88 -0.38 15.93
N HIS A 93 -26.66 -1.46 16.07
CA HIS A 93 -26.98 -2.02 17.37
C HIS A 93 -25.72 -2.46 18.12
N GLN A 94 -24.80 -3.18 17.48
CA GLN A 94 -23.53 -3.56 18.12
C GLN A 94 -22.73 -2.36 18.63
N LEU A 95 -22.66 -1.28 17.85
CA LEU A 95 -21.97 -0.05 18.24
C LEU A 95 -22.69 0.69 19.37
N SER A 96 -24.03 0.66 19.38
CA SER A 96 -24.86 1.28 20.42
C SER A 96 -24.77 0.51 21.73
N ASP A 97 -24.86 -0.83 21.68
CA ASP A 97 -24.74 -1.71 22.84
C ASP A 97 -23.36 -1.62 23.50
N ALA A 98 -22.31 -1.48 22.67
CA ALA A 98 -20.95 -1.26 23.11
C ALA A 98 -20.67 0.20 23.54
N LYS A 99 -21.69 1.09 23.48
CA LYS A 99 -21.64 2.50 23.91
C LYS A 99 -20.64 3.37 23.13
N TYR A 100 -20.39 3.03 21.87
CA TYR A 100 -19.55 3.85 20.98
C TYR A 100 -20.36 4.95 20.28
N ILE A 101 -21.65 4.72 20.07
CA ILE A 101 -22.56 5.67 19.41
C ILE A 101 -23.87 5.81 20.18
N GLU A 102 -24.46 6.99 20.10
CA GLU A 102 -25.81 7.27 20.57
C GLU A 102 -26.71 7.56 19.37
N VAL A 103 -27.90 6.96 19.36
CA VAL A 103 -28.83 7.05 18.23
C VAL A 103 -30.12 7.70 18.70
N GLU A 104 -30.43 8.86 18.16
CA GLU A 104 -31.67 9.59 18.40
C GLU A 104 -32.56 9.53 17.16
N VAL A 105 -33.84 9.19 17.35
CA VAL A 105 -34.83 9.11 16.28
C VAL A 105 -35.89 10.17 16.51
N ILE A 106 -35.86 11.23 15.69
CA ILE A 106 -36.83 12.32 15.75
C ILE A 106 -38.06 11.89 14.94
N ARG A 107 -39.23 11.93 15.58
CA ARG A 107 -40.53 11.60 14.98
C ARG A 107 -41.37 12.87 14.83
N ASP A 108 -42.14 12.97 13.75
CA ASP A 108 -43.12 14.05 13.54
C ASP A 108 -44.38 13.83 14.39
N GLU A 109 -45.25 14.86 14.44
CA GLU A 109 -46.53 14.84 15.16
C GLU A 109 -47.46 13.69 14.73
N ALA A 110 -47.30 13.19 13.49
CA ALA A 110 -48.00 12.02 12.95
C ALA A 110 -47.32 10.67 13.28
N GLY A 111 -46.25 10.65 14.07
CA GLY A 111 -45.50 9.45 14.46
C GLY A 111 -44.53 8.90 13.41
N ALA A 112 -44.45 9.52 12.23
CA ALA A 112 -43.49 9.15 11.19
C ALA A 112 -42.06 9.58 11.57
N VAL A 113 -41.06 8.74 11.27
CA VAL A 113 -39.65 9.06 11.53
C VAL A 113 -39.19 10.13 10.56
N LYS A 114 -38.95 11.34 11.05
CA LYS A 114 -38.53 12.48 10.25
C LYS A 114 -37.03 12.44 9.97
N GLU A 115 -36.25 12.15 11.00
CA GLU A 115 -34.79 12.13 10.91
C GLU A 115 -34.20 11.23 11.99
N ARG A 116 -33.05 10.62 11.69
CA ARG A 116 -32.24 9.89 12.66
C ARG A 116 -30.90 10.60 12.79
N ARG A 117 -30.50 10.91 14.01
CA ARG A 117 -29.21 11.52 14.34
C ARG A 117 -28.36 10.53 15.11
N ILE A 118 -27.12 10.37 14.67
CA ILE A 118 -26.15 9.50 15.32
C ILE A 118 -25.03 10.38 15.86
N TRP A 119 -24.78 10.27 17.16
CA TRP A 119 -23.77 11.00 17.90
C TRP A 119 -22.63 10.05 18.29
N ILE A 120 -21.39 10.55 18.24
CA ILE A 120 -20.22 9.83 18.73
C ILE A 120 -20.12 10.08 20.23
N ALA A 121 -20.07 9.02 21.04
CA ALA A 121 -19.94 9.17 22.47
C ALA A 121 -18.57 9.80 22.81
N GLU A 122 -18.54 10.93 23.53
CA GLU A 122 -17.30 11.66 23.87
C GLU A 122 -16.34 10.88 24.79
N ARG A 123 -16.78 9.76 25.34
CA ARG A 123 -15.92 8.79 26.04
C ARG A 123 -16.40 7.38 25.74
N PRO A 124 -15.85 6.75 24.72
CA PRO A 124 -15.94 5.31 24.66
C PRO A 124 -15.09 4.75 25.81
N SER A 125 -15.75 4.52 26.95
CA SER A 125 -15.17 3.98 28.17
C SER A 125 -14.19 2.89 27.80
N ASP A 126 -12.92 3.05 28.19
CA ASP A 126 -11.90 2.06 27.93
C ASP A 126 -12.47 0.69 28.33
N PRO A 127 -12.56 -0.29 27.40
CA PRO A 127 -12.90 -1.64 27.81
C PRO A 127 -11.87 -2.05 28.86
N PRO A 128 -12.28 -2.63 30.01
CA PRO A 128 -11.33 -3.10 31.00
C PRO A 128 -10.31 -3.99 30.30
N LEU A 129 -9.06 -3.53 30.28
CA LEU A 129 -7.95 -4.36 29.85
C LEU A 129 -7.98 -5.57 30.78
N GLU A 130 -8.39 -6.73 30.26
CA GLU A 130 -8.17 -8.00 30.94
C GLU A 130 -6.67 -8.08 31.20
N LYS A 131 -6.33 -7.99 32.49
CA LYS A 131 -4.97 -8.11 32.98
C LYS A 131 -4.62 -9.58 32.87
N GLU A 132 -3.80 -9.94 31.89
CA GLU A 132 -3.00 -11.15 31.99
C GLU A 132 -1.55 -10.79 32.31
N ASP A 133 -0.99 -11.60 33.20
CA ASP A 133 0.02 -11.27 34.18
C ASP A 133 1.46 -11.17 33.63
N THR A 134 2.15 -10.16 34.16
CA THR A 134 3.58 -10.10 34.56
C THR A 134 4.70 -10.37 33.54
N SER A 135 5.60 -9.39 33.36
CA SER A 135 6.99 -9.39 33.90
C SER A 135 7.76 -8.11 33.48
N PRO A 136 8.91 -7.74 34.10
CA PRO A 136 9.07 -7.24 35.45
C PRO A 136 9.49 -5.76 35.49
N LYS A 137 9.31 -5.16 36.68
CA LYS A 137 9.74 -3.80 37.05
C LYS A 137 11.23 -3.57 36.75
N ASN A 138 11.53 -2.66 35.84
CA ASN A 138 12.68 -1.78 36.00
C ASN A 138 12.32 -0.39 35.48
N ILE A 139 11.84 0.44 36.42
CA ILE A 139 11.56 1.85 36.18
C ILE A 139 12.92 2.55 36.26
N GLY A 140 13.56 2.72 35.10
CA GLY A 140 14.41 3.89 34.91
C GLY A 140 13.48 5.10 34.91
N GLU A 141 13.66 6.00 35.88
CA GLU A 141 12.84 7.20 36.05
C GLU A 141 12.74 7.99 34.73
N LEU A 142 11.53 8.05 34.17
CA LEU A 142 11.24 9.00 33.09
C LEU A 142 11.09 10.41 33.69
N PRO A 143 11.75 11.44 33.12
CA PRO A 143 11.70 12.79 33.63
C PRO A 143 10.26 13.33 33.59
N SER A 144 9.76 13.65 34.77
CA SER A 144 8.47 14.26 35.05
C SER A 144 8.37 15.67 34.44
N LYS A 145 8.07 15.77 33.14
CA LYS A 145 7.75 17.06 32.47
C LYS A 145 6.94 16.95 31.15
N SER A 146 6.10 15.93 30.98
CA SER A 146 5.22 15.81 29.78
C SER A 146 3.72 15.75 30.12
N ARG A 147 3.28 16.36 31.24
CA ARG A 147 1.87 16.34 31.68
C ARG A 147 1.02 17.53 31.18
N SER A 148 1.44 18.28 30.15
CA SER A 148 0.71 19.50 29.72
C SER A 148 0.70 19.84 28.21
N VAL A 149 0.84 18.89 27.26
CA VAL A 149 0.86 19.24 25.82
C VAL A 149 -0.09 18.40 24.94
N TYR A 150 -1.25 18.00 25.47
CA TYR A 150 -2.33 17.45 24.63
C TYR A 150 -3.64 18.21 24.87
N ARG A 151 -3.57 19.53 24.72
CA ARG A 151 -4.75 20.41 24.54
C ARG A 151 -4.36 21.47 23.53
N LYS A 152 -4.99 21.40 22.34
CA LYS A 152 -4.83 22.25 21.13
C LYS A 152 -3.73 21.78 20.18
N ASN A 153 -4.14 21.12 19.09
CA ASN A 153 -3.85 21.51 17.70
C ASN A 153 -4.27 20.37 16.75
N ASN A 154 -5.41 20.54 16.07
CA ASN A 154 -5.70 19.83 14.82
C ASN A 154 -6.39 20.76 13.80
N LEU A 155 -6.07 22.05 13.84
CA LEU A 155 -6.53 23.03 12.84
C LEU A 155 -5.40 23.84 12.17
N ASN A 156 -4.13 23.52 12.41
CA ASN A 156 -3.01 24.26 11.85
C ASN A 156 -1.74 23.40 11.78
N ASN A 157 -1.74 22.40 10.90
CA ASN A 157 -0.58 22.04 10.07
C ASN A 157 -0.96 20.90 9.11
N ASN A 158 -1.85 21.19 8.18
CA ASN A 158 -1.89 20.51 6.89
C ASN A 158 -1.60 21.57 5.82
N THR A 159 -0.35 22.02 5.75
CA THR A 159 0.14 22.61 4.51
C THR A 159 0.19 21.47 3.48
N PRO A 160 -0.46 21.58 2.32
CA PRO A 160 -0.37 20.54 1.30
C PRO A 160 1.09 20.30 0.91
N ILE A 161 1.54 19.04 0.93
CA ILE A 161 2.74 18.65 0.19
C ILE A 161 2.36 18.80 -1.29
N VAL A 162 2.70 19.96 -1.86
CA VAL A 162 2.67 20.18 -3.31
C VAL A 162 3.58 19.12 -3.95
N PRO A 163 3.23 18.49 -5.09
CA PRO A 163 4.21 17.76 -5.86
C PRO A 163 5.30 18.75 -6.24
N GLN A 164 6.45 18.70 -5.56
CA GLN A 164 7.61 19.48 -5.93
C GLN A 164 8.10 18.97 -7.29
N GLY A 165 7.62 19.62 -8.35
CA GLY A 165 8.37 19.70 -9.58
C GLY A 165 9.72 20.32 -9.26
N ASP A 166 10.76 19.56 -9.60
CA ASP A 166 12.16 19.94 -9.77
C ASP A 166 12.60 21.26 -9.11
N ALA A 167 12.87 21.21 -7.80
CA ALA A 167 13.77 22.15 -7.13
C ALA A 167 14.84 21.35 -6.39
N PRO A 168 16.11 21.78 -6.40
CA PRO A 168 17.26 20.92 -6.21
C PRO A 168 17.30 20.38 -4.78
N ALA A 169 17.51 19.08 -4.67
CA ALA A 169 17.67 18.36 -3.41
C ALA A 169 18.67 19.08 -2.49
N GLN A 170 18.31 19.19 -1.20
CA GLN A 170 19.30 19.36 -0.14
C GLN A 170 20.47 18.42 -0.44
N LYS A 171 21.69 18.97 -0.46
CA LYS A 171 22.91 18.16 -0.57
C LYS A 171 23.01 17.33 0.69
N ASP A 172 22.34 16.17 0.68
CA ASP A 172 22.70 15.07 1.57
C ASP A 172 24.20 14.82 1.33
N ASP A 173 25.00 14.72 2.40
CA ASP A 173 26.44 14.37 2.33
C ASP A 173 26.60 12.88 1.93
N LEU A 174 26.04 12.50 0.79
CA LEU A 174 26.15 11.18 0.20
C LEU A 174 27.49 11.05 -0.52
N PRO A 175 28.14 9.87 -0.47
CA PRO A 175 29.45 9.64 -1.08
C PRO A 175 29.42 9.78 -2.61
N PHE A 176 28.26 9.60 -3.24
CA PHE A 176 28.06 9.82 -4.67
C PHE A 176 26.59 10.09 -5.01
N THR A 177 26.37 10.71 -6.16
CA THR A 177 25.03 10.94 -6.73
C THR A 177 24.63 9.84 -7.72
N ALA A 178 23.32 9.74 -7.98
CA ALA A 178 22.81 8.79 -8.96
C ALA A 178 23.35 9.04 -10.38
N ASP A 179 23.59 10.30 -10.75
CA ASP A 179 24.15 10.65 -12.05
C ASP A 179 25.64 10.28 -12.16
N GLN A 180 26.42 10.43 -11.07
CA GLN A 180 27.81 9.96 -11.00
C GLN A 180 27.87 8.44 -11.16
N LEU A 181 26.99 7.70 -10.48
CA LEU A 181 26.90 6.24 -10.60
C LEU A 181 26.51 5.79 -12.01
N ALA A 182 25.53 6.44 -12.63
CA ALA A 182 25.10 6.15 -14.00
C ALA A 182 26.21 6.42 -15.04
N LYS A 183 26.97 7.50 -14.84
CA LYS A 183 28.15 7.81 -15.66
C LYS A 183 29.22 6.75 -15.50
N ALA A 184 29.56 6.38 -14.27
CA ALA A 184 30.52 5.31 -13.98
C ALA A 184 30.13 3.99 -14.67
N TYR A 185 28.86 3.58 -14.55
CA TYR A 185 28.36 2.38 -15.23
C TYR A 185 28.54 2.47 -16.75
N SER A 186 28.16 3.60 -17.35
CA SER A 186 28.28 3.79 -18.80
C SER A 186 29.73 3.80 -19.29
N THR A 187 30.67 4.20 -18.44
CA THR A 187 32.11 4.23 -18.75
C THR A 187 32.80 2.88 -18.55
N PHE A 188 32.49 2.16 -17.45
CA PHE A 188 33.18 0.93 -17.09
C PHE A 188 32.51 -0.36 -17.58
N CYS A 189 31.26 -0.29 -18.06
CA CYS A 189 30.50 -1.46 -18.52
C CYS A 189 30.09 -1.38 -20.01
N PRO A 190 31.03 -1.31 -20.98
CA PRO A 190 30.69 -1.30 -22.40
C PRO A 190 30.08 -2.62 -22.93
N HIS A 191 30.36 -3.76 -22.31
CA HIS A 191 29.90 -5.09 -22.78
C HIS A 191 28.56 -5.53 -22.17
N LEU A 192 28.10 -4.85 -21.10
CA LEU A 192 26.80 -5.06 -20.45
C LEU A 192 25.67 -4.32 -21.18
N THR A 193 24.44 -4.49 -20.69
CA THR A 193 23.27 -3.80 -21.24
C THR A 193 23.36 -2.29 -21.01
N ARG A 194 23.27 -1.51 -22.09
CA ARG A 194 23.38 -0.05 -22.05
C ARG A 194 22.24 0.59 -21.26
N LEU A 195 22.56 1.50 -20.35
CA LEU A 195 21.59 2.32 -19.64
C LEU A 195 20.95 3.36 -20.59
N LEU A 196 19.63 3.33 -20.74
CA LEU A 196 18.88 4.28 -21.59
C LEU A 196 18.47 5.55 -20.87
N LYS A 197 17.82 5.41 -19.69
CA LYS A 197 17.27 6.54 -18.92
C LYS A 197 17.38 6.28 -17.43
N LEU A 198 17.73 7.32 -16.67
CA LEU A 198 17.71 7.28 -15.22
C LEU A 198 16.31 7.65 -14.69
N THR A 199 15.49 6.64 -14.39
CA THR A 199 14.14 6.80 -13.85
C THR A 199 14.16 7.17 -12.37
N ALA A 200 13.03 7.66 -11.83
CA ALA A 200 12.91 7.98 -10.41
C ALA A 200 13.22 6.77 -9.50
N ASN A 201 12.81 5.56 -9.91
CA ASN A 201 13.10 4.32 -9.17
C ASN A 201 14.61 4.00 -9.17
N ARG A 202 15.30 4.20 -10.30
CA ARG A 202 16.75 4.03 -10.42
C ARG A 202 17.52 5.03 -9.55
N ARG A 203 17.08 6.29 -9.52
CA ARG A 203 17.65 7.32 -8.63
C ARG A 203 17.51 6.94 -7.16
N ARG A 204 16.35 6.42 -6.75
CA ARG A 204 16.13 5.91 -5.38
C ARG A 204 17.00 4.70 -5.07
N ALA A 205 17.19 3.77 -6.01
CA ALA A 205 18.08 2.63 -5.82
C ALA A 205 19.54 3.04 -5.64
N ALA A 206 20.04 3.96 -6.48
CA ALA A 206 21.37 4.52 -6.35
C ALA A 206 21.56 5.27 -5.01
N LYS A 207 20.54 6.00 -4.54
CA LYS A 207 20.58 6.66 -3.23
C LYS A 207 20.66 5.65 -2.08
N ARG A 208 19.91 4.54 -2.13
CA ARG A 208 20.03 3.47 -1.13
C ARG A 208 21.42 2.85 -1.13
N LEU A 209 22.00 2.62 -2.32
CA LEU A 209 23.36 2.11 -2.44
C LEU A 209 24.38 3.08 -1.83
N ALA A 210 24.25 4.39 -2.07
CA ALA A 210 25.11 5.40 -1.44
C ALA A 210 25.01 5.43 0.09
N GLN A 211 23.91 4.94 0.66
CA GLN A 211 23.69 4.84 2.11
C GLN A 211 24.17 3.52 2.71
N SER A 212 24.52 2.52 1.89
CA SER A 212 25.00 1.20 2.36
C SER A 212 26.41 1.23 2.96
N GLY A 213 27.16 2.32 2.73
CA GLY A 213 28.55 2.46 3.15
C GLY A 213 29.58 2.04 2.09
N LEU A 214 29.15 1.53 0.94
CA LEU A 214 30.01 1.34 -0.23
C LEU A 214 30.38 2.68 -0.85
N ASP A 215 31.66 2.89 -1.14
CA ASP A 215 32.14 4.07 -1.84
C ASP A 215 32.09 3.90 -3.37
N LEU A 216 32.21 5.01 -4.09
CA LEU A 216 32.13 4.97 -5.56
C LEU A 216 33.27 4.16 -6.18
N GLN A 217 34.45 4.13 -5.56
CA GLN A 217 35.60 3.38 -6.07
C GLN A 217 35.38 1.87 -6.00
N THR A 218 34.87 1.37 -4.87
CA THR A 218 34.51 -0.05 -4.72
C THR A 218 33.45 -0.46 -5.75
N ILE A 219 32.48 0.41 -6.01
CA ILE A 219 31.44 0.14 -7.01
C ILE A 219 32.03 0.17 -8.44
N CYS A 220 32.94 1.09 -8.76
CA CYS A 220 33.66 1.09 -10.03
C CYS A 220 34.48 -0.20 -10.23
N ALA A 221 35.13 -0.71 -9.18
CA ALA A 221 35.85 -1.99 -9.24
C ALA A 221 34.89 -3.16 -9.53
N ALA A 222 33.70 -3.16 -8.91
CA ALA A 222 32.67 -4.14 -9.21
C ALA A 222 32.18 -4.03 -10.67
N PHE A 223 32.02 -2.82 -11.20
CA PHE A 223 31.64 -2.59 -12.60
C PHE A 223 32.67 -3.14 -13.59
N GLN A 224 33.97 -2.90 -13.35
CA GLN A 224 35.04 -3.44 -14.18
C GLN A 224 35.09 -4.97 -14.15
N ARG A 225 34.94 -5.57 -12.97
CA ARG A 225 34.88 -7.05 -12.85
C ARG A 225 33.64 -7.63 -13.52
N ALA A 226 32.51 -6.95 -13.41
CA ALA A 226 31.30 -7.36 -14.09
C ALA A 226 31.44 -7.30 -15.62
N ASP A 227 32.09 -6.25 -16.15
CA ASP A 227 32.34 -6.11 -17.58
C ASP A 227 33.31 -7.15 -18.13
N ALA A 228 34.33 -7.52 -17.34
CA ALA A 228 35.27 -8.58 -17.69
C ALA A 228 34.64 -9.99 -17.63
N SER A 229 33.52 -10.17 -16.94
CA SER A 229 32.85 -11.47 -16.80
C SER A 229 32.18 -11.90 -18.10
N ALA A 230 32.62 -13.04 -18.64
CA ALA A 230 32.01 -13.65 -19.82
C ALA A 230 30.53 -13.96 -19.58
N PHE A 231 30.17 -14.41 -18.38
CA PHE A 231 28.78 -14.69 -18.02
C PHE A 231 27.92 -13.43 -17.97
N LEU A 232 28.35 -12.39 -17.23
CA LEU A 232 27.55 -11.16 -17.07
C LEU A 232 27.47 -10.34 -18.36
N ALA A 233 28.46 -10.47 -19.26
CA ALA A 233 28.49 -9.87 -20.59
C ALA A 233 27.73 -10.68 -21.67
N GLY A 234 27.15 -11.83 -21.32
CA GLY A 234 26.30 -12.63 -22.21
C GLY A 234 27.02 -13.56 -23.18
N GLN A 235 28.23 -14.01 -22.82
CA GLN A 235 28.94 -15.07 -23.53
C GLN A 235 28.55 -16.49 -23.07
N GLY A 236 27.58 -16.61 -22.16
CA GLY A 236 27.00 -17.91 -21.79
C GLY A 236 25.98 -18.43 -22.83
N GLU A 237 25.58 -19.69 -22.71
CA GLU A 237 24.69 -20.38 -23.67
C GLU A 237 23.38 -19.64 -23.97
N ARG A 238 22.84 -18.94 -22.97
CA ARG A 238 21.56 -18.22 -23.07
C ARG A 238 21.71 -16.74 -23.45
N GLY A 239 22.93 -16.26 -23.66
CA GLY A 239 23.19 -14.87 -24.04
C GLY A 239 22.75 -13.82 -23.00
N TRP A 240 22.56 -14.21 -21.75
CA TRP A 240 22.04 -13.32 -20.71
C TRP A 240 23.04 -12.22 -20.36
N LYS A 241 22.60 -10.95 -20.32
CA LYS A 241 23.44 -9.81 -19.97
C LYS A 241 22.92 -9.11 -18.73
N ALA A 242 23.82 -8.75 -17.82
CA ALA A 242 23.47 -7.90 -16.70
C ALA A 242 23.07 -6.50 -17.20
N ASP A 243 22.08 -5.91 -16.54
CA ASP A 243 21.65 -4.54 -16.77
C ASP A 243 21.96 -3.64 -15.56
N PHE A 244 21.74 -2.34 -15.74
CA PHE A 244 21.98 -1.36 -14.69
C PHE A 244 21.21 -1.66 -13.41
N ASP A 245 19.96 -2.13 -13.50
CA ASP A 245 19.11 -2.40 -12.34
C ASP A 245 19.55 -3.63 -11.56
N TRP A 246 20.16 -4.61 -12.24
CA TRP A 246 20.81 -5.75 -11.62
C TRP A 246 22.12 -5.34 -10.93
N MET A 247 22.92 -4.50 -11.60
CA MET A 247 24.24 -4.08 -11.11
C MET A 247 24.20 -3.13 -9.92
N ILE A 248 23.18 -2.29 -9.76
CA ILE A 248 23.11 -1.34 -8.63
C ILE A 248 22.49 -1.94 -7.36
N ARG A 249 22.24 -3.25 -7.33
CA ARG A 249 21.82 -3.95 -6.12
C ARG A 249 23.04 -4.32 -5.29
N GLU A 250 23.03 -3.95 -4.02
CA GLU A 250 24.10 -4.23 -3.07
C GLU A 250 24.48 -5.73 -3.04
N ASP A 251 23.49 -6.62 -2.90
CA ASP A 251 23.72 -8.08 -2.90
C ASP A 251 24.42 -8.60 -4.15
N ASN A 252 24.21 -7.97 -5.31
CA ASN A 252 24.81 -8.38 -6.56
C ASN A 252 26.23 -7.82 -6.70
N LEU A 253 26.44 -6.57 -6.30
CA LEU A 253 27.77 -5.96 -6.23
C LEU A 253 28.70 -6.77 -5.33
N LEU A 254 28.23 -7.18 -4.16
CA LEU A 254 29.01 -8.01 -3.25
C LEU A 254 29.40 -9.34 -3.89
N LYS A 255 28.49 -10.03 -4.58
CA LYS A 255 28.82 -11.28 -5.29
C LYS A 255 29.88 -11.08 -6.38
N VAL A 256 29.82 -9.96 -7.10
CA VAL A 256 30.83 -9.62 -8.11
C VAL A 256 32.17 -9.31 -7.45
N LEU A 257 32.17 -8.56 -6.35
CA LEU A 257 33.38 -8.24 -5.57
C LEU A 257 33.99 -9.47 -4.88
N GLU A 258 33.17 -10.45 -4.52
CA GLU A 258 33.60 -11.77 -4.02
C GLU A 258 34.18 -12.66 -5.12
N GLY A 259 34.12 -12.24 -6.40
CA GLY A 259 34.66 -12.98 -7.54
C GLY A 259 33.83 -14.15 -8.01
N LYS A 260 32.56 -14.25 -7.58
CA LYS A 260 31.65 -15.34 -7.99
C LYS A 260 31.38 -15.40 -9.49
N TYR A 261 31.67 -14.32 -10.21
CA TYR A 261 31.48 -14.17 -11.64
C TYR A 261 32.79 -13.93 -12.41
N ASP A 262 33.94 -14.01 -11.74
CA ASP A 262 35.22 -13.90 -12.43
C ASP A 262 35.39 -15.11 -13.37
N ASN A 263 35.99 -14.88 -14.54
CA ASN A 263 36.25 -15.98 -15.47
C ASN A 263 37.25 -16.95 -14.86
N ALA A 264 37.10 -18.24 -15.16
CA ALA A 264 38.08 -19.25 -14.76
C ALA A 264 39.47 -18.85 -15.28
N GLN A 265 40.46 -18.85 -14.39
CA GLN A 265 41.87 -18.67 -14.77
C GLN A 265 42.26 -19.85 -15.66
N THR A 266 42.45 -19.62 -16.96
CA THR A 266 43.11 -20.61 -17.82
C THR A 266 44.55 -20.73 -17.36
N GLU A 267 44.87 -21.80 -16.63
CA GLU A 267 46.24 -22.22 -16.37
C GLU A 267 47.00 -22.29 -17.72
N PRO A 268 48.18 -21.68 -17.85
CA PRO A 268 48.93 -21.75 -19.09
C PRO A 268 49.40 -23.19 -19.27
N THR A 269 48.82 -23.91 -20.23
CA THR A 269 49.34 -25.20 -20.70
C THR A 269 50.70 -24.99 -21.39
N GLY A 270 51.74 -24.84 -20.58
CA GLY A 270 53.13 -24.98 -21.00
C GLY A 270 53.46 -26.45 -21.16
N ARG A 271 53.39 -26.96 -22.38
CA ARG A 271 54.22 -28.09 -22.81
C ARG A 271 55.36 -27.51 -23.64
N VAL A 272 56.47 -27.20 -22.98
CA VAL A 272 57.77 -27.15 -23.65
C VAL A 272 58.10 -28.60 -23.95
N LEU A 273 58.00 -28.99 -25.22
CA LEU A 273 58.65 -30.20 -25.71
C LEU A 273 60.15 -29.92 -25.68
N ILE A 274 60.83 -30.56 -24.74
CA ILE A 274 62.28 -30.67 -24.73
C ILE A 274 62.55 -31.88 -25.62
N ASP A 275 62.91 -31.66 -26.87
CA ASP A 275 63.45 -32.71 -27.71
C ASP A 275 64.91 -32.92 -27.28
N GLU A 276 65.16 -34.00 -26.52
CA GLU A 276 66.47 -34.64 -26.45
C GLU A 276 66.52 -35.72 -27.53
N ASP A 277 67.32 -35.51 -28.58
CA ASP A 277 68.24 -36.47 -29.22
C ASP A 277 69.01 -35.81 -30.37
#